data_AF-A0A2S9JUX8-F1
#
_entry.id   AF-A0A2S9JUX8-F1
#
_cell.length_a   1.000
_cell.length_b   1.000
_cell.length_c   1.000
_cell.angle_alpha   90.00
_cell.angle_beta   90.00
_cell.angle_gamma   90.00
#
_symmetry.space_group_name_H-M   'P 1'
#
loop_
_entity.id
_entity.type
_entity.pdbx_description
1 polymer ?
#
loop_
_entity_poly.entity_id
_entity_poly.type
_entity_poly.pdbx_seq_one_letter_code
_entity_poly.pdbx_strand_id
1 'polypeptide(L)'
;MTNLVYKIAEKEDLIDIVSLLYKDDLGKNREAFNIPLPQSYLEAFENINNDPNQELIVVKFYEKQGFRASHEGMKLILPLTGKANDKG
;
A
#
# COMPACT_ATOMS: atom_id res chain seq x y z
N MET A 1 18.94 8.32 3.56
CA MET A 1 17.72 9.11 3.32
C MET A 1 16.65 8.16 2.80
N THR A 2 15.53 8.02 3.51
CA THR A 2 14.39 7.20 3.10
C THR A 2 13.63 7.88 1.97
N ASN A 3 13.29 7.12 0.92
CA ASN A 3 12.65 7.65 -0.28
C ASN A 3 11.15 7.37 -0.19
N LEU A 4 10.38 8.35 0.28
CA LEU A 4 8.94 8.27 0.44
C LEU A 4 8.26 9.01 -0.71
N VAL A 5 7.25 8.38 -1.33
CA VAL A 5 6.39 8.98 -2.33
C VAL A 5 5.05 9.27 -1.69
N TYR A 6 4.61 10.52 -1.71
CA TYR A 6 3.31 10.95 -1.23
C TYR A 6 2.41 11.17 -2.44
N LYS A 7 1.19 10.61 -2.43
CA LYS A 7 0.18 10.87 -3.46
C LYS A 7 -1.22 10.88 -2.86
N ILE A 8 -2.14 11.55 -3.55
CA ILE A 8 -3.57 11.38 -3.31
C ILE A 8 -3.91 9.91 -3.59
N ALA A 9 -4.67 9.29 -2.69
CA ALA A 9 -5.11 7.92 -2.81
C ALA A 9 -6.00 7.76 -4.04
N GLU A 10 -5.79 6.70 -4.79
CA GLU A 10 -6.69 6.27 -5.86
C GLU A 10 -7.47 5.04 -5.42
N LYS A 11 -8.48 4.64 -6.19
CA LYS A 11 -9.35 3.51 -5.86
C LYS A 11 -8.57 2.20 -5.69
N GLU A 12 -7.47 2.04 -6.41
CA GLU A 12 -6.56 0.90 -6.34
C GLU A 12 -5.86 0.81 -4.97
N ASP A 13 -5.70 1.93 -4.26
CA ASP A 13 -5.08 1.97 -2.94
C ASP A 13 -6.07 1.58 -1.82
N LEU A 14 -7.38 1.49 -2.10
CA LEU A 14 -8.42 1.28 -1.08
C LEU A 14 -8.25 -0.04 -0.31
N ILE A 15 -7.87 -1.12 -0.98
CA ILE A 15 -7.61 -2.41 -0.32
C ILE A 15 -6.48 -2.28 0.69
N ASP A 16 -5.39 -1.62 0.30
CA ASP A 16 -4.24 -1.43 1.19
C ASP A 16 -4.59 -0.52 2.37
N ILE A 17 -5.39 0.54 2.15
CA ILE A 17 -5.85 1.44 3.21
C ILE A 17 -6.70 0.69 4.24
N VAL A 18 -7.70 -0.07 3.82
CA VAL A 18 -8.55 -0.84 4.76
C VAL A 18 -7.74 -1.96 5.43
N SER A 19 -6.80 -2.58 4.72
CA SER A 19 -5.87 -3.58 5.27
C SER A 19 -5.02 -2.98 6.39
N LEU A 20 -4.52 -1.75 6.23
CA LEU A 20 -3.77 -1.04 7.26
C LEU A 20 -4.63 -0.75 8.48
N LEU A 21 -5.86 -0.25 8.30
CA LEU A 21 -6.79 0.00 9.40
C LEU A 21 -7.18 -1.30 10.12
N TYR A 22 -7.46 -2.37 9.40
CA TYR A 22 -7.82 -3.67 9.98
C TYR A 22 -6.66 -4.31 10.77
N LYS A 23 -5.41 -4.08 10.38
CA LYS A 23 -4.23 -4.62 11.07
C LYS A 23 -3.85 -3.83 12.33
N ASP A 24 -4.41 -2.65 12.53
CA ASP A 24 -4.26 -1.88 13.77
C ASP A 24 -5.02 -2.55 14.93
N ASP A 25 -4.47 -2.50 16.14
CA ASP A 25 -5.03 -3.18 17.31
C ASP A 25 -6.45 -2.72 17.65
N LEU A 26 -6.75 -1.44 17.43
CA LEU A 26 -8.10 -0.90 17.63
C LEU A 26 -8.98 -1.16 16.41
N GLY A 27 -8.43 -0.99 15.22
CA GLY A 27 -9.15 -1.17 13.96
C GLY A 27 -9.57 -2.62 13.68
N LYS A 28 -8.82 -3.63 14.13
CA LYS A 28 -9.15 -5.06 13.93
C LYS A 28 -10.53 -5.46 14.46
N ASN A 29 -11.02 -4.77 15.50
CA ASN A 29 -12.32 -5.03 16.10
C ASN A 29 -13.45 -4.21 15.48
N ARG A 30 -13.13 -3.26 14.59
CA ARG A 30 -14.07 -2.30 14.00
C ARG A 30 -14.23 -2.47 12.50
N GLU A 31 -13.16 -2.85 11.81
CA GLU A 31 -13.10 -2.90 10.36
C GLU A 31 -13.50 -4.30 9.84
N ALA A 32 -14.15 -4.33 8.68
CA ALA A 32 -14.56 -5.55 8.01
C ALA A 32 -13.68 -5.80 6.76
N PHE A 33 -12.57 -6.50 6.94
CA PHE A 33 -11.65 -6.80 5.84
C PHE A 33 -11.99 -8.14 5.16
N ASN A 34 -12.98 -8.11 4.28
CA ASN A 34 -13.34 -9.21 3.38
C ASN A 34 -13.01 -8.82 1.93
N ILE A 35 -12.71 -9.79 1.07
CA ILE A 35 -12.52 -9.54 -0.37
C ILE A 35 -13.63 -10.28 -1.14
N PRO A 36 -14.47 -9.58 -1.94
CA PRO A 36 -14.44 -8.14 -2.22
C PRO A 36 -14.74 -7.28 -0.98
N LEU A 37 -14.16 -6.08 -0.92
CA LEU A 37 -14.42 -5.14 0.18
C LEU A 37 -15.91 -4.82 0.29
N PRO A 38 -16.45 -4.66 1.52
CA PRO A 38 -17.80 -4.14 1.70
C PRO A 38 -18.01 -2.83 0.93
N GLN A 39 -19.16 -2.72 0.27
CA GLN A 39 -19.52 -1.58 -0.58
C GLN A 39 -19.43 -0.23 0.15
N SER A 40 -19.64 -0.23 1.48
CA SER A 40 -19.50 0.96 2.33
C SER A 40 -18.13 1.63 2.23
N TYR A 41 -17.04 0.87 2.02
CA TYR A 41 -15.71 1.46 1.84
C TYR A 41 -15.58 2.17 0.50
N LEU A 42 -16.19 1.63 -0.56
CA LEU A 42 -16.21 2.28 -1.87
C LEU A 42 -17.04 3.57 -1.83
N GLU A 43 -18.23 3.53 -1.22
CA GLU A 43 -19.08 4.70 -1.05
C GLU A 43 -18.41 5.79 -0.21
N ALA A 44 -17.76 5.41 0.90
CA ALA A 44 -17.01 6.35 1.73
C ALA A 44 -15.85 6.99 0.97
N PHE A 45 -15.09 6.20 0.20
CA PHE A 45 -13.98 6.71 -0.62
C PHE A 45 -14.47 7.72 -1.66
N GLU A 46 -15.54 7.40 -2.39
CA GLU A 46 -16.14 8.31 -3.37
C GLU A 46 -16.65 9.60 -2.70
N ASN A 47 -17.29 9.51 -1.53
CA ASN A 47 -17.74 10.69 -0.80
C ASN A 47 -16.58 11.60 -0.37
N ILE A 48 -15.47 11.02 0.10
CA ILE A 48 -14.26 11.76 0.46
C ILE A 48 -13.67 12.42 -0.78
N ASN A 49 -13.53 11.68 -1.89
CA ASN A 49 -12.90 12.17 -3.11
C ASN A 49 -13.71 13.27 -3.82
N ASN A 50 -15.03 13.32 -3.58
CA ASN A 50 -15.91 14.35 -4.12
C ASN A 50 -16.05 15.59 -3.22
N ASP A 51 -15.56 15.55 -1.97
CA ASP A 51 -15.58 16.71 -1.07
C ASP A 51 -14.31 17.56 -1.26
N PRO A 52 -14.40 18.80 -1.77
CA PRO A 52 -13.23 19.65 -1.99
C PRO A 52 -12.49 20.05 -0.71
N ASN A 53 -13.05 19.76 0.47
CA ASN A 53 -12.41 20.02 1.77
C ASN A 53 -11.74 18.76 2.37
N GLN A 54 -11.73 17.64 1.65
CA GLN A 54 -11.15 16.39 2.12
C GLN A 54 -10.19 15.80 1.10
N GLU A 55 -9.08 15.27 1.60
CA GLU A 55 -8.10 14.54 0.80
C GLU A 55 -7.64 13.30 1.58
N LEU A 56 -7.56 12.17 0.90
CA LEU A 56 -6.95 10.97 1.44
C LEU A 56 -5.57 10.81 0.80
N ILE A 57 -4.51 10.86 1.62
CA ILE A 57 -3.12 10.78 1.14
C ILE A 57 -2.52 9.43 1.54
N VAL A 58 -1.82 8.80 0.60
CA VAL A 58 -1.03 7.58 0.84
C VAL A 58 0.46 7.86 0.72
N VAL A 59 1.24 7.11 1.49
CA VAL A 59 2.71 7.14 1.44
C VAL A 59 3.21 5.80 0.96
N LYS A 60 3.86 5.80 -0.20
CA LYS A 60 4.46 4.61 -0.81
C LYS A 60 5.97 4.65 -0.61
N PHE A 61 6.49 3.61 0.03
CA PHE A 61 7.92 3.47 0.26
C PHE A 61 8.65 2.71 -0.87
N TYR A 62 7.94 1.85 -1.60
CA TYR A 62 8.57 0.83 -2.46
C TYR A 62 8.62 1.15 -3.96
N GLU A 63 7.79 2.06 -4.48
CA GLU A 63 7.72 2.33 -5.93
C GLU A 63 9.06 2.83 -6.49
N LYS A 64 9.75 3.73 -5.77
CA LYS A 64 11.08 4.21 -6.18
C LYS A 64 12.21 3.21 -5.96
N GLN A 65 11.99 2.14 -5.20
CA GLN A 65 12.96 1.06 -5.01
C GLN A 65 12.82 -0.04 -6.08
N GLY A 66 11.92 0.14 -7.07
CA GLY A 66 11.73 -0.78 -8.19
C GLY A 66 10.78 -1.95 -7.89
N PHE A 67 10.09 -1.94 -6.74
CA PHE A 67 9.06 -2.93 -6.45
C PHE A 67 7.76 -2.57 -7.16
N ARG A 68 7.09 -3.58 -7.74
CA ARG A 68 5.70 -3.48 -8.21
C ARG A 68 4.81 -4.23 -7.23
N ALA A 69 3.68 -3.63 -6.83
CA ALA A 69 2.68 -4.32 -6.04
C ALA A 69 2.14 -5.52 -6.85
N SER A 70 2.22 -6.74 -6.31
CA SER A 70 1.56 -7.92 -6.85
C SER A 70 0.80 -8.63 -5.73
N HIS A 71 -0.39 -9.13 -6.06
CA HIS A 71 -1.25 -9.87 -5.13
C HIS A 71 -0.67 -11.23 -4.70
N GLU A 72 0.40 -11.72 -5.37
CA GLU A 72 1.02 -13.04 -5.11
C GLU A 72 2.23 -13.01 -4.16
N GLY A 73 2.50 -11.88 -3.51
CA GLY A 73 3.44 -11.83 -2.41
C GLY A 73 4.72 -11.07 -2.71
N MET A 74 5.17 -10.43 -1.64
CA MET A 74 6.38 -9.63 -1.53
C MET A 74 7.63 -10.50 -1.71
N LYS A 75 8.04 -10.78 -2.95
CA LYS A 75 9.33 -11.44 -3.20
C LYS A 75 10.33 -10.47 -3.82
N LEU A 76 11.24 -9.97 -2.98
CA LEU A 76 12.45 -9.32 -3.44
C LEU A 76 13.38 -10.38 -4.05
N ILE A 77 13.50 -10.42 -5.38
CA ILE A 77 14.56 -11.18 -6.04
C ILE A 77 15.79 -10.28 -6.10
N LEU A 78 16.65 -10.38 -5.10
CA LEU A 78 17.97 -9.77 -5.17
C LEU A 78 18.81 -10.55 -6.18
N PRO A 79 19.38 -9.91 -7.22
CA PRO A 79 20.45 -10.55 -7.98
C PRO A 79 21.60 -10.79 -7.03
N LEU A 80 22.03 -12.04 -6.90
CA LEU A 80 23.26 -12.39 -6.19
C LEU A 80 24.45 -11.86 -6.99
N THR A 81 24.73 -10.57 -6.91
CA THR A 81 25.98 -9.99 -7.40
C THR A 81 27.06 -10.15 -6.33
N GLY A 82 27.38 -11.40 -6.02
CA GLY A 82 28.70 -11.73 -5.55
C GLY A 82 29.63 -11.73 -6.75
N LYS A 83 30.28 -10.59 -7.04
CA LYS A 83 31.55 -10.66 -7.78
C LYS A 83 32.50 -11.47 -6.91
N ALA A 84 32.69 -12.74 -7.25
CA ALA A 84 33.91 -13.45 -6.88
C ALA A 84 35.02 -12.86 -7.75
N ASN A 85 35.58 -11.74 -7.32
CA ASN A 85 36.84 -11.26 -7.83
C ASN A 85 37.89 -11.33 -6.72
N ASP A 86 38.76 -12.33 -6.91
CA ASP A 86 40.21 -12.23 -6.72
C ASP A 86 40.71 -12.44 -5.28
N LYS A 87 41.46 -13.52 -5.01
CA LYS A 87 42.94 -13.53 -5.09
C LYS A 87 43.51 -14.87 -4.56
N GLY A 88 44.46 -15.42 -5.32
CA GLY A 88 45.52 -16.31 -4.80
C GLY A 88 45.34 -17.78 -5.12
#